data_AF-A0A5Q0BKM1-F1
#
_entry.id   AF-A0A5Q0BKM1-F1
#
_cell.length_a   1.000
_cell.length_b   1.000
_cell.length_c   1.000
_cell.angle_alpha   90.00
_cell.angle_beta   90.00
_cell.angle_gamma   90.00
#
_symmetry.space_group_name_H-M   'P 1'
#
loop_
_entity.id
_entity.type
_entity.pdbx_description
1 polymer ?
#
loop_
_entity_poly.entity_id
_entity_poly.type
_entity_poly.pdbx_seq_one_letter_code
_entity_poly.pdbx_strand_id
1 'polypeptide(L)'
;MQIFRRHPRAILSFLVSLLMLRTPMLPATPSDDPDILARRGVQTVEAVPQQTEKSTAVAPKLTLTQPAGGWTSAMQLTVAGSCSDPAADPIVVNINGVRYYVRSSNGSFSRAFPAAKGRNSVIAECANSAGVARASATVDANIAPIPFKVVLTSDTDSVYTDLHIYEPDYTHVYWADTNSPTGGIFFLNSDGENFDKAGYGPYLYVHPAPPAGVFRIDTNYWPGGAVQHTLANLDIILDEGLPGEMRRRVQKPLARPGETQTLAYVVIRGNRLPALIFVPGQDAERDMPPEVKSYIEHEPKRDDDEAANGYLLAQDERSLRQVVSNIALLQAQRLSPMWHPRQRDCAGLVRFAYRTALEERSAQRKARLGIPVKLNLPLLSDRARRLFPRYPQIWQVGLEADGGPRFGPFADAETLIGYNFRAKSQLLERARNGDLLVYRKPLDHAEPYHLMLFVESRPDNLVVYHNGAQGDEAQVRVVRVAELFDSPDPVWIPRAENPYFLGVYQWNRLHPEDPSSI
;
A
#
# COMPACT_ATOMS: atom_id res chain seq x y z
N MET A 1 17.81 -71.38 -53.77
CA MET A 1 17.36 -72.32 -52.70
C MET A 1 16.71 -71.48 -51.61
N GLN A 2 15.39 -71.66 -51.39
CA GLN A 2 14.49 -71.16 -50.31
C GLN A 2 14.49 -69.64 -49.99
N ILE A 3 13.47 -68.80 -50.22
CA ILE A 3 12.01 -68.79 -49.96
C ILE A 3 11.60 -68.80 -48.46
N PHE A 4 11.26 -67.58 -47.99
CA PHE A 4 10.09 -67.15 -47.19
C PHE A 4 9.99 -67.32 -45.64
N ARG A 5 9.67 -66.16 -45.02
CA ARG A 5 8.61 -65.83 -44.04
C ARG A 5 8.83 -66.00 -42.51
N ARG A 6 8.52 -64.88 -41.82
CA ARG A 6 7.72 -64.65 -40.58
C ARG A 6 8.45 -64.04 -39.36
N HIS A 7 8.00 -62.84 -38.97
CA HIS A 7 7.96 -62.27 -37.60
C HIS A 7 7.07 -63.12 -36.66
N PRO A 8 6.89 -62.88 -35.31
CA PRO A 8 7.16 -61.68 -34.48
C PRO A 8 7.53 -61.91 -32.96
N ARG A 9 7.54 -60.79 -32.18
CA ARG A 9 7.43 -60.62 -30.68
C ARG A 9 8.73 -60.81 -29.86
N ALA A 10 9.07 -60.04 -28.83
CA ALA A 10 8.27 -59.23 -27.89
C ALA A 10 9.05 -58.02 -27.34
N ILE A 11 8.34 -56.92 -27.05
CA ILE A 11 8.80 -55.75 -26.29
C ILE A 11 8.08 -55.78 -24.94
N LEU A 12 8.86 -55.64 -23.85
CA LEU A 12 8.39 -55.65 -22.48
C LEU A 12 7.73 -54.31 -22.12
N SER A 13 6.53 -54.39 -21.57
CA SER A 13 5.69 -53.25 -21.13
C SER A 13 6.05 -52.79 -19.73
N PHE A 14 6.07 -51.48 -19.50
CA PHE A 14 5.85 -50.88 -18.19
C PHE A 14 4.69 -49.88 -18.32
N LEU A 15 3.52 -50.26 -17.78
CA LEU A 15 2.33 -49.42 -17.69
C LEU A 15 2.49 -48.49 -16.48
N VAL A 16 2.42 -47.18 -16.70
CA VAL A 16 2.03 -46.21 -15.67
C VAL A 16 0.75 -45.55 -16.16
N SER A 17 -0.38 -45.98 -15.61
CA SER A 17 -1.68 -45.36 -15.80
C SER A 17 -1.72 -44.04 -15.03
N LEU A 18 -1.61 -42.91 -15.72
CA LEU A 18 -1.90 -41.60 -15.15
C LEU A 18 -3.39 -41.29 -15.36
N LEU A 19 -4.17 -41.45 -14.28
CA LEU A 19 -5.56 -41.05 -14.22
C LEU A 19 -5.62 -39.50 -14.34
N MET A 20 -6.05 -39.00 -15.49
CA MET A 20 -6.34 -37.58 -15.69
C MET A 20 -7.62 -37.22 -14.91
N LEU A 21 -7.45 -36.81 -13.65
CA LEU A 21 -8.47 -36.04 -12.93
C LEU A 21 -8.56 -34.66 -13.61
N ARG A 22 -9.58 -34.50 -14.47
CA ARG A 22 -10.04 -33.17 -14.88
C ARG A 22 -10.59 -32.48 -13.64
N THR A 23 -9.82 -31.58 -13.03
CA THR A 23 -10.38 -30.57 -12.14
C THR A 23 -11.18 -29.59 -13.00
N PRO A 24 -12.49 -29.40 -12.75
CA PRO A 24 -13.22 -28.34 -13.42
C PRO A 24 -12.63 -27.00 -12.97
N MET A 25 -12.40 -26.09 -13.92
CA MET A 25 -12.20 -24.68 -13.62
C MET A 25 -13.47 -24.19 -12.94
N LEU A 26 -13.41 -23.99 -11.63
CA LEU A 26 -14.43 -23.24 -10.92
C LEU A 26 -14.22 -21.74 -11.26
N PRO A 27 -15.28 -21.00 -11.62
CA PRO A 27 -15.20 -19.55 -11.61
C PRO A 27 -14.78 -19.11 -10.22
N ALA A 28 -13.91 -18.10 -10.12
CA ALA A 28 -13.50 -17.55 -8.83
C ALA A 28 -14.74 -16.99 -8.12
N THR A 29 -15.29 -17.78 -7.19
CA THR A 29 -16.37 -17.35 -6.32
C THR A 29 -15.79 -16.46 -5.22
N PRO A 30 -16.56 -15.46 -4.76
CA PRO A 30 -16.20 -14.71 -3.57
C PRO A 30 -15.99 -15.62 -2.35
N SER A 31 -15.27 -15.16 -1.33
CA SER A 31 -15.15 -15.88 -0.06
C SER A 31 -16.54 -16.29 0.46
N ASP A 32 -16.73 -17.59 0.68
CA ASP A 32 -17.94 -18.17 1.30
C ASP A 32 -17.85 -18.17 2.85
N ASP A 33 -16.87 -17.44 3.40
CA ASP A 33 -16.75 -17.25 4.84
C ASP A 33 -18.01 -16.50 5.35
N PRO A 34 -18.77 -17.10 6.29
CA PRO A 34 -20.03 -16.53 6.76
C PRO A 34 -19.87 -15.13 7.34
N ASP A 35 -18.72 -14.82 7.93
CA ASP A 35 -18.46 -13.55 8.62
C ASP A 35 -18.06 -12.45 7.61
N ILE A 36 -17.35 -12.83 6.54
CA ILE A 36 -16.99 -11.94 5.42
C ILE A 36 -18.21 -11.61 4.55
N LEU A 37 -19.08 -12.60 4.31
CA LEU A 37 -20.32 -12.39 3.57
C LEU A 37 -21.28 -11.45 4.32
N ALA A 38 -21.31 -11.52 5.65
CA ALA A 38 -22.21 -10.71 6.48
C ALA A 38 -21.88 -9.20 6.49
N ARG A 39 -20.63 -8.80 6.19
CA ARG A 39 -20.14 -7.44 6.43
C ARG A 39 -19.71 -6.69 5.16
N ARG A 40 -19.77 -7.35 4.00
CA ARG A 40 -19.37 -6.78 2.71
C ARG A 40 -20.28 -5.59 2.34
N GLY A 41 -19.68 -4.40 2.24
CA GLY A 41 -20.32 -3.21 1.69
C GLY A 41 -21.25 -2.44 2.63
N VAL A 42 -21.19 -2.68 3.93
CA VAL A 42 -21.97 -1.92 4.92
C VAL A 42 -21.22 -0.64 5.31
N GLN A 43 -21.77 0.51 4.95
CA GLN A 43 -21.40 1.79 5.55
C GLN A 43 -22.02 1.90 6.95
N THR A 44 -21.19 1.96 7.99
CA THR A 44 -21.55 2.56 9.28
C THR A 44 -20.98 3.96 9.27
N VAL A 45 -21.70 5.08 9.31
CA VAL A 45 -22.95 5.43 10.00
C VAL A 45 -23.65 6.52 9.19
N GLU A 46 -24.88 6.28 8.72
CA GLU A 46 -26.05 7.20 8.75
C GLU A 46 -27.24 6.62 7.94
N ALA A 47 -28.39 6.50 8.61
CA ALA A 47 -29.79 6.36 8.14
C ALA A 47 -30.19 5.28 7.09
N VAL A 48 -31.08 4.38 7.54
CA VAL A 48 -31.78 3.25 6.90
C VAL A 48 -32.73 3.67 5.75
N PRO A 49 -33.10 2.77 4.79
CA PRO A 49 -34.53 2.40 4.72
C PRO A 49 -34.84 0.91 4.40
N GLN A 50 -35.78 0.39 5.21
CA GLN A 50 -36.82 -0.63 4.97
C GLN A 50 -36.49 -1.93 4.19
N GLN A 51 -36.38 -3.04 4.96
CA GLN A 51 -37.12 -4.26 4.62
C GLN A 51 -37.84 -4.82 5.85
N THR A 52 -39.04 -5.31 5.56
CA THR A 52 -40.09 -5.75 6.46
C THR A 52 -39.76 -7.04 7.19
N GLU A 53 -39.33 -6.92 8.44
CA GLU A 53 -39.68 -7.88 9.50
C GLU A 53 -39.67 -7.09 10.82
N LYS A 54 -40.79 -7.12 11.55
CA LYS A 54 -40.87 -6.56 12.90
C LYS A 54 -40.01 -7.42 13.84
N SER A 55 -38.70 -7.26 13.78
CA SER A 55 -37.83 -7.59 14.90
C SER A 55 -38.15 -6.60 16.00
N THR A 56 -38.66 -7.11 17.13
CA THR A 56 -38.72 -6.35 18.39
C THR A 56 -37.29 -6.16 18.89
N ALA A 57 -36.50 -5.34 18.22
CA ALA A 57 -35.16 -5.03 18.63
C ALA A 57 -35.24 -4.31 19.98
N VAL A 58 -34.65 -4.93 21.02
CA VAL A 58 -34.59 -4.37 22.37
C VAL A 58 -33.32 -3.52 22.45
N ALA A 59 -33.42 -2.34 23.06
CA ALA A 59 -32.25 -1.51 23.31
C ALA A 59 -31.20 -2.33 24.10
N PRO A 60 -29.91 -2.24 23.72
CA PRO A 60 -28.89 -3.07 24.33
C PRO A 60 -28.73 -2.74 25.82
N LYS A 61 -28.15 -3.66 26.57
CA LYS A 61 -27.63 -3.43 27.91
C LYS A 61 -26.12 -3.59 27.88
N LEU A 62 -25.41 -2.68 28.52
CA LEU A 62 -23.96 -2.67 28.57
C LEU A 62 -23.51 -2.77 30.03
N THR A 63 -22.57 -3.67 30.31
CA THR A 63 -21.95 -3.83 31.63
C THR A 63 -20.45 -3.68 31.48
N LEU A 64 -19.83 -2.83 32.31
CA LEU A 64 -18.37 -2.75 32.43
C LEU A 64 -17.92 -3.59 33.63
N THR A 65 -17.03 -4.53 33.39
CA THR A 65 -16.35 -5.32 34.44
C THR A 65 -14.98 -4.73 34.79
N GLN A 66 -14.36 -4.00 33.86
CA GLN A 66 -13.16 -3.22 34.09
C GLN A 66 -13.28 -1.83 33.43
N PRO A 67 -12.77 -0.77 34.06
CA PRO A 67 -12.12 -0.78 35.36
C PRO A 67 -13.13 -0.96 36.50
N ALA A 68 -12.77 -1.72 37.55
CA ALA A 68 -13.61 -1.90 38.75
C ALA A 68 -13.76 -0.62 39.62
N GLY A 69 -13.08 0.46 39.22
CA GLY A 69 -12.97 1.71 39.96
C GLY A 69 -11.90 1.68 41.05
N GLY A 70 -11.86 2.73 41.88
CA GLY A 70 -10.85 2.87 42.93
C GLY A 70 -9.54 3.46 42.40
N TRP A 71 -8.41 2.88 42.78
CA TRP A 71 -7.08 3.35 42.36
C TRP A 71 -6.26 2.27 41.64
N THR A 72 -5.32 2.70 40.81
CA THR A 72 -4.36 1.81 40.13
C THR A 72 -2.97 2.45 40.06
N SER A 73 -1.93 1.63 39.98
CA SER A 73 -0.56 2.05 39.65
C SER A 73 -0.10 1.55 38.26
N ALA A 74 -0.99 0.89 37.52
CA ALA A 74 -0.69 0.42 36.18
C ALA A 74 -0.68 1.59 35.18
N MET A 75 0.28 1.59 34.26
CA MET A 75 0.34 2.58 33.17
C MET A 75 -0.76 2.37 32.13
N GLN A 76 -1.45 1.23 32.16
CA GLN A 76 -2.59 0.93 31.31
C GLN A 76 -3.82 0.59 32.13
N LEU A 77 -4.98 1.01 31.63
CA LEU A 77 -6.31 0.69 32.11
C LEU A 77 -6.93 -0.32 31.17
N THR A 78 -7.24 -1.51 31.68
CA THR A 78 -8.10 -2.44 30.97
C THR A 78 -9.54 -1.93 31.01
N VAL A 79 -10.16 -1.82 29.85
CA VAL A 79 -11.58 -1.55 29.66
C VAL A 79 -12.20 -2.83 29.12
N ALA A 80 -13.04 -3.46 29.93
CA ALA A 80 -13.66 -4.74 29.60
C ALA A 80 -15.11 -4.79 30.06
N GLY A 81 -15.92 -5.56 29.35
CA GLY A 81 -17.34 -5.65 29.62
C GLY A 81 -18.09 -6.53 28.66
N SER A 82 -19.42 -6.45 28.73
CA SER A 82 -20.31 -7.14 27.81
C SER A 82 -21.49 -6.26 27.39
N CYS A 83 -21.85 -6.35 26.11
CA CYS A 83 -23.08 -5.85 25.55
C CYS A 83 -24.06 -7.01 25.33
N SER A 84 -25.35 -6.79 25.62
CA SER A 84 -26.39 -7.81 25.44
C SER A 84 -26.73 -8.08 23.98
N ASP A 85 -26.35 -7.19 23.07
CA ASP A 85 -26.45 -7.42 21.64
C ASP A 85 -25.13 -8.04 21.14
N PRO A 86 -25.12 -9.32 20.73
CA PRO A 86 -23.89 -9.99 20.32
C PRO A 86 -23.33 -9.48 18.99
N ALA A 87 -24.13 -8.76 18.20
CA ALA A 87 -23.74 -8.21 16.89
C ALA A 87 -23.26 -6.76 16.97
N ALA A 88 -23.31 -6.12 18.15
CA ALA A 88 -22.88 -4.75 18.30
C ALA A 88 -21.35 -4.63 18.27
N ASP A 89 -20.83 -4.21 17.12
CA ASP A 89 -19.43 -3.98 16.86
C ASP A 89 -19.27 -2.74 15.94
N PRO A 90 -18.37 -1.79 16.25
CA PRO A 90 -17.50 -1.72 17.43
C PRO A 90 -18.20 -1.20 18.70
N ILE A 91 -17.61 -1.48 19.85
CA ILE A 91 -17.89 -0.77 21.11
C ILE A 91 -17.11 0.54 21.10
N VAL A 92 -17.82 1.66 21.28
CA VAL A 92 -17.18 2.97 21.35
C VAL A 92 -16.75 3.23 22.79
N VAL A 93 -15.46 3.41 23.02
CA VAL A 93 -14.91 3.69 24.35
C VAL A 93 -14.37 5.11 24.35
N ASN A 94 -14.83 5.95 25.27
CA ASN A 94 -14.28 7.27 25.53
C ASN A 94 -13.48 7.23 26.83
N ILE A 95 -12.19 7.61 26.76
CA ILE A 95 -11.34 7.77 27.94
C ILE A 95 -10.86 9.21 27.97
N ASN A 96 -11.26 9.97 29.00
CA ASN A 96 -10.90 11.38 29.19
C ASN A 96 -11.15 12.27 27.95
N GLY A 97 -12.20 12.00 27.17
CA GLY A 97 -12.55 12.75 25.97
C GLY A 97 -11.97 12.21 24.66
N VAL A 98 -11.04 11.24 24.72
CA VAL A 98 -10.48 10.56 23.54
C VAL A 98 -11.35 9.37 23.19
N ARG A 99 -11.75 9.25 21.92
CA ARG A 99 -12.60 8.17 21.43
C ARG A 99 -11.74 7.04 20.87
N TYR A 100 -12.08 5.82 21.26
CA TYR A 100 -11.48 4.57 20.85
C TYR A 100 -12.58 3.64 20.35
N TYR A 101 -12.22 2.71 19.46
CA TYR A 101 -13.10 1.66 18.98
C TYR A 101 -12.54 0.31 19.44
N VAL A 102 -13.37 -0.48 20.12
CA VAL A 102 -13.00 -1.80 20.62
C VAL A 102 -13.86 -2.84 19.95
N ARG A 103 -13.23 -3.88 19.41
CA ARG A 103 -13.97 -4.98 18.81
C ARG A 103 -14.77 -5.75 19.85
N SER A 104 -16.01 -6.06 19.51
CA SER A 104 -16.81 -7.01 20.27
C SER A 104 -16.79 -8.37 19.59
N SER A 105 -16.65 -9.42 20.39
CA SER A 105 -16.85 -10.81 19.97
C SER A 105 -17.96 -11.42 20.80
N ASN A 106 -19.09 -11.71 20.13
CA ASN A 106 -20.29 -12.26 20.76
C ASN A 106 -20.74 -11.45 21.99
N GLY A 107 -20.73 -10.11 21.86
CA GLY A 107 -21.10 -9.17 22.91
C GLY A 107 -20.02 -8.95 23.97
N SER A 108 -18.93 -9.71 24.03
CA SER A 108 -17.81 -9.48 24.95
C SER A 108 -16.77 -8.54 24.34
N PHE A 109 -16.14 -7.70 25.15
CA PHE A 109 -15.01 -6.86 24.73
C PHE A 109 -14.00 -6.67 25.88
N SER A 110 -12.72 -6.55 25.53
CA SER A 110 -11.66 -6.26 26.49
C SER A 110 -10.46 -5.68 25.78
N ARG A 111 -9.96 -4.54 26.26
CA ARG A 111 -8.74 -3.91 25.73
C ARG A 111 -8.07 -3.00 26.74
N ALA A 112 -6.73 -2.95 26.73
CA ALA A 112 -5.95 -2.06 27.58
C ALA A 112 -5.58 -0.75 26.85
N PHE A 113 -5.67 0.38 27.56
CA PHE A 113 -5.35 1.72 27.06
C PHE A 113 -4.48 2.49 28.06
N PRO A 114 -3.60 3.42 27.65
CA PRO A 114 -2.78 4.16 28.59
C PRO A 114 -3.62 5.00 29.55
N ALA A 115 -3.31 4.86 30.84
CA ALA A 115 -3.85 5.72 31.88
C ALA A 115 -3.28 7.15 31.75
N ALA A 116 -4.04 8.14 32.19
CA ALA A 116 -3.53 9.45 32.57
C ALA A 116 -3.21 9.47 34.07
N LYS A 117 -2.33 10.36 34.52
CA LYS A 117 -2.13 10.56 35.96
C LYS A 117 -3.40 11.14 36.59
N GLY A 118 -3.78 10.62 37.74
CA GLY A 118 -4.98 11.07 38.46
C GLY A 118 -6.24 10.42 37.91
N ARG A 119 -7.33 11.19 37.87
CA ARG A 119 -8.66 10.66 37.57
C ARG A 119 -8.80 10.32 36.08
N ASN A 120 -9.16 9.06 35.80
CA ASN A 120 -9.53 8.60 34.46
C ASN A 120 -11.02 8.28 34.42
N SER A 121 -11.75 8.93 33.52
CA SER A 121 -13.16 8.64 33.26
C SER A 121 -13.29 7.81 32.00
N VAL A 122 -13.88 6.62 32.13
CA VAL A 122 -14.13 5.68 31.04
C VAL A 122 -15.64 5.63 30.81
N ILE A 123 -16.08 5.86 29.57
CA ILE A 123 -17.46 5.70 29.13
C ILE A 123 -17.45 4.75 27.94
N ALA A 124 -18.12 3.61 28.06
CA ALA A 124 -18.33 2.70 26.94
C ALA A 124 -19.76 2.85 26.41
N GLU A 125 -19.92 2.77 25.10
CA GLU A 125 -21.21 2.82 24.40
C GLU A 125 -21.34 1.61 23.47
N CYS A 126 -22.52 0.98 23.53
CA CYS A 126 -22.92 -0.10 22.63
C CYS A 126 -24.22 0.32 21.94
N ALA A 127 -24.29 0.24 20.61
CA ALA A 127 -25.42 0.73 19.84
C ALA A 127 -25.99 -0.36 18.92
N ASN A 128 -27.30 -0.37 18.75
CA ASN A 128 -28.00 -1.12 17.71
C ASN A 128 -29.18 -0.30 17.16
N SER A 129 -30.01 -0.90 16.30
CA SER A 129 -31.16 -0.21 15.68
C SER A 129 -32.23 0.25 16.68
N ALA A 130 -32.26 -0.28 17.91
CA ALA A 130 -33.22 0.06 18.95
C ALA A 130 -32.72 1.12 19.94
N GLY A 131 -31.43 1.44 19.95
CA GLY A 131 -30.86 2.51 20.79
C GLY A 131 -29.40 2.30 21.18
N VAL A 132 -28.95 3.15 22.11
CA VAL A 132 -27.57 3.15 22.63
C VAL A 132 -27.58 2.88 24.13
N ALA A 133 -26.83 1.88 24.55
CA ALA A 133 -26.51 1.58 25.94
C ALA A 133 -25.20 2.25 26.33
N ARG A 134 -25.12 2.74 27.57
CA ARG A 134 -23.90 3.35 28.13
C ARG A 134 -23.57 2.75 29.47
N ALA A 135 -22.29 2.61 29.74
CA ALA A 135 -21.75 2.27 31.03
C ALA A 135 -20.51 3.12 31.28
N SER A 136 -20.30 3.55 32.53
CA SER A 136 -19.16 4.38 32.88
C SER A 136 -18.49 3.89 34.15
N ALA A 137 -17.18 4.06 34.22
CA ALA A 137 -16.38 3.79 35.40
C ALA A 137 -15.31 4.87 35.54
N THR A 138 -14.89 5.12 36.78
CA THR A 138 -13.84 6.09 37.08
C THR A 138 -12.78 5.41 37.93
N VAL A 139 -11.51 5.61 37.58
CA VAL A 139 -10.36 5.07 38.30
C VAL A 139 -9.28 6.13 38.44
N ASP A 140 -8.71 6.26 39.64
CA ASP A 140 -7.62 7.19 39.93
C ASP A 140 -6.27 6.46 39.75
N ALA A 141 -5.50 6.84 38.74
CA ALA A 141 -4.19 6.25 38.46
C ALA A 141 -3.07 7.04 39.16
N ASN A 142 -2.41 6.40 40.11
CA ASN A 142 -1.22 6.91 40.79
C ASN A 142 0.04 6.49 40.02
N ILE A 143 0.26 7.15 38.87
CA ILE A 143 1.41 6.92 37.99
C ILE A 143 2.19 8.21 37.78
N ALA A 144 3.43 8.08 37.29
CA ALA A 144 4.16 9.23 36.77
C ALA A 144 3.36 9.87 35.61
N PRO A 145 3.36 11.21 35.48
CA PRO A 145 2.69 11.86 34.36
C PRO A 145 3.27 11.41 33.02
N ILE A 146 2.42 11.35 32.00
CA ILE A 146 2.79 11.07 30.61
C ILE A 146 2.52 12.36 29.82
N PRO A 147 3.53 13.23 29.66
CA PRO A 147 3.35 14.59 29.14
C PRO A 147 3.11 14.66 27.64
N PHE A 148 3.35 13.59 26.87
CA PHE A 148 3.03 13.56 25.44
C PHE A 148 2.38 12.23 25.07
N LYS A 149 1.20 12.30 24.46
CA LYS A 149 0.40 11.16 24.02
C LYS A 149 -0.23 11.48 22.67
N VAL A 150 -0.18 10.50 21.77
CA VAL A 150 -0.73 10.58 20.41
C VAL A 150 -1.56 9.33 20.17
N VAL A 151 -2.81 9.52 19.79
CA VAL A 151 -3.77 8.45 19.50
C VAL A 151 -4.28 8.64 18.08
N LEU A 152 -4.02 7.67 17.20
CA LEU A 152 -4.56 7.65 15.84
C LEU A 152 -5.66 6.60 15.73
N THR A 153 -6.84 7.00 15.27
CA THR A 153 -7.99 6.13 14.98
C THR A 153 -8.54 6.40 13.59
N SER A 154 -9.29 5.44 13.06
CA SER A 154 -10.01 5.52 11.80
C SER A 154 -11.50 5.29 12.03
N ASP A 155 -12.35 5.92 11.22
CA ASP A 155 -13.80 5.74 11.27
C ASP A 155 -14.30 4.54 10.44
N THR A 156 -13.41 3.96 9.64
CA THR A 156 -13.72 2.89 8.70
C THR A 156 -13.17 1.56 9.19
N ASP A 157 -13.96 0.50 9.07
CA ASP A 157 -13.52 -0.87 9.31
C ASP A 157 -12.53 -1.30 8.21
N SER A 158 -11.63 -2.22 8.54
CA SER A 158 -10.85 -2.96 7.54
C SER A 158 -9.92 -2.07 6.70
N VAL A 159 -9.50 -0.93 7.24
CA VAL A 159 -8.39 -0.12 6.69
C VAL A 159 -7.15 -0.27 7.56
N TYR A 160 -5.98 -0.14 6.95
CA TYR A 160 -4.73 0.06 7.67
C TYR A 160 -4.42 1.55 7.69
N THR A 161 -4.34 2.11 8.89
CA THR A 161 -3.90 3.49 9.12
C THR A 161 -2.78 3.48 10.15
N ASP A 162 -1.55 3.39 9.67
CA ASP A 162 -0.39 3.25 10.54
C ASP A 162 0.01 4.61 11.09
N LEU A 163 0.39 4.63 12.38
CA LEU A 163 0.98 5.81 13.02
C LEU A 163 2.49 5.79 12.81
N HIS A 164 3.01 6.91 12.29
CA HIS A 164 4.44 7.14 12.09
C HIS A 164 4.85 8.35 12.92
N ILE A 165 5.79 8.16 13.83
CA ILE A 165 6.36 9.24 14.65
C ILE A 165 7.79 9.45 14.22
N TYR A 166 8.13 10.70 13.93
CA TYR A 166 9.51 11.11 13.74
C TYR A 166 9.93 11.99 14.91
N GLU A 167 10.94 11.55 15.64
CA GLU A 167 11.44 12.22 16.84
C GLU A 167 12.37 13.40 16.46
N PRO A 168 12.75 14.27 17.42
CA PRO A 168 13.59 15.43 17.14
C PRO A 168 14.95 15.14 16.50
N ASP A 169 15.48 13.94 16.72
CA ASP A 169 16.73 13.47 16.10
C ASP A 169 16.52 12.80 14.73
N TYR A 170 15.30 12.91 14.18
CA TYR A 170 14.84 12.25 12.96
C TYR A 170 14.78 10.72 13.05
N THR A 171 14.77 10.13 14.25
CA THR A 171 14.45 8.71 14.39
C THR A 171 12.99 8.47 14.00
N HIS A 172 12.76 7.45 13.18
CA HIS A 172 11.44 7.03 12.74
C HIS A 172 10.94 5.86 13.58
N VAL A 173 9.89 6.10 14.37
CA VAL A 173 9.24 5.12 15.24
C VAL A 173 7.86 4.79 14.67
N TYR A 174 7.64 3.52 14.32
CA TYR A 174 6.40 3.03 13.70
C TYR A 174 6.19 1.55 13.98
N TRP A 175 5.15 0.95 13.41
CA TRP A 175 4.75 -0.42 13.74
C TRP A 175 5.85 -1.48 13.49
N ALA A 176 6.72 -1.29 12.48
CA ALA A 176 7.78 -2.26 12.18
C ALA A 176 9.09 -2.00 12.95
N ASP A 177 9.28 -0.77 13.42
CA ASP A 177 10.38 -0.40 14.31
C ASP A 177 9.84 0.52 15.42
N THR A 178 9.44 -0.10 16.53
CA THR A 178 8.86 0.59 17.69
C THR A 178 9.92 1.17 18.62
N ASN A 179 11.22 1.07 18.28
CA ASN A 179 12.29 1.49 19.15
C ASN A 179 12.47 3.02 19.13
N SER A 180 12.10 3.68 20.22
CA SER A 180 12.40 5.09 20.44
C SER A 180 13.72 5.25 21.21
N PRO A 181 14.78 5.82 20.62
CA PRO A 181 16.02 6.09 21.32
C PRO A 181 15.86 7.21 22.36
N THR A 182 14.83 8.06 22.22
CA THR A 182 14.57 9.15 23.17
C THR A 182 13.69 8.72 24.35
N GLY A 183 13.16 7.48 24.34
CA GLY A 183 12.41 6.90 25.46
C GLY A 183 10.89 6.97 25.33
N GLY A 184 10.39 7.21 24.12
CA GLY A 184 9.00 7.00 23.74
C GLY A 184 8.59 5.54 23.77
N ILE A 185 7.29 5.30 23.90
CA ILE A 185 6.70 3.96 23.96
C ILE A 185 5.60 3.91 22.90
N PHE A 186 5.80 3.06 21.89
CA PHE A 186 4.82 2.78 20.86
C PHE A 186 4.01 1.54 21.25
N PHE A 187 2.69 1.67 21.27
CA PHE A 187 1.77 0.57 21.58
C PHE A 187 1.21 0.01 20.28
N LEU A 188 1.62 -1.22 19.96
CA LEU A 188 1.06 -1.98 18.85
C LEU A 188 -0.40 -2.35 19.13
N ASN A 189 -1.20 -2.38 18.07
CA ASN A 189 -2.59 -2.80 18.09
C ASN A 189 -2.69 -4.35 18.14
N SER A 190 -2.16 -4.97 19.20
CA SER A 190 -2.18 -6.43 19.40
C SER A 190 -3.40 -6.89 20.20
N ASP A 191 -4.09 -7.91 19.70
CA ASP A 191 -5.15 -8.64 20.41
C ASP A 191 -4.66 -9.95 21.05
N GLY A 192 -3.34 -10.17 21.07
CA GLY A 192 -2.71 -11.37 21.60
C GLY A 192 -2.36 -12.42 20.53
N GLU A 193 -2.90 -12.32 19.31
CA GLU A 193 -2.61 -13.26 18.21
C GLU A 193 -1.94 -12.59 17.00
N ASN A 194 -2.32 -11.35 16.65
CA ASN A 194 -1.68 -10.58 15.59
C ASN A 194 -1.73 -9.07 15.93
N PHE A 195 -0.71 -8.32 15.52
CA PHE A 195 -0.61 -6.87 15.71
C PHE A 195 -0.96 -6.07 14.44
N ASP A 196 -1.01 -6.74 13.28
CA ASP A 196 -1.26 -6.16 11.97
C ASP A 196 -2.65 -6.56 11.45
N LYS A 197 -3.70 -6.04 12.11
CA LYS A 197 -5.10 -6.27 11.72
C LYS A 197 -5.73 -4.96 11.24
N ALA A 198 -6.34 -5.01 10.06
CA ALA A 198 -7.12 -3.92 9.52
C ALA A 198 -8.30 -3.58 10.45
N GLY A 199 -8.60 -2.29 10.63
CA GLY A 199 -9.68 -1.85 11.50
C GLY A 199 -9.56 -0.39 11.92
N TYR A 200 -10.29 -0.04 12.96
CA TYR A 200 -10.44 1.35 13.43
C TYR A 200 -9.21 1.94 14.17
N GLY A 201 -8.09 1.21 14.25
CA GLY A 201 -7.03 1.48 15.23
C GLY A 201 -7.48 1.13 16.68
N PRO A 202 -6.87 1.70 17.74
CA PRO A 202 -5.87 2.75 17.72
C PRO A 202 -4.44 2.27 17.50
N TYR A 203 -3.66 3.12 16.84
CA TYR A 203 -2.21 3.15 16.96
C TYR A 203 -1.83 4.30 17.90
N LEU A 204 -0.83 4.07 18.74
CA LEU A 204 -0.64 4.91 19.90
C LEU A 204 0.84 5.04 20.23
N TYR A 205 1.23 6.26 20.52
CA TYR A 205 2.57 6.58 21.01
C TYR A 205 2.45 7.46 22.25
N VAL A 206 3.25 7.18 23.26
CA VAL A 206 3.38 8.04 24.44
C VAL A 206 4.84 8.30 24.74
N HIS A 207 5.13 9.45 25.34
CA HIS A 207 6.47 9.79 25.76
C HIS A 207 6.47 10.32 27.21
N PRO A 208 7.06 9.58 28.17
CA PRO A 208 7.12 10.00 29.58
C PRO A 208 8.01 11.22 29.86
N ALA A 209 8.99 11.48 29.00
CA ALA A 209 9.96 12.56 29.14
C ALA A 209 10.46 13.02 27.75
N PRO A 210 9.60 13.64 26.93
CA PRO A 210 9.95 14.00 25.55
C PRO A 210 11.09 15.02 25.53
N PRO A 211 12.16 14.79 24.74
CA PRO A 211 13.21 15.79 24.54
C PRO A 211 12.66 17.04 23.88
N ALA A 212 13.34 18.17 24.10
CA ALA A 212 13.05 19.40 23.37
C ALA A 212 13.37 19.22 21.87
N GLY A 213 12.49 19.74 21.02
CA GLY A 213 12.60 19.66 19.57
C GLY A 213 11.25 19.40 18.90
N VAL A 214 11.29 19.06 17.62
CA VAL A 214 10.09 18.86 16.80
C VAL A 214 9.83 17.38 16.62
N PHE A 215 8.63 16.94 16.99
CA PHE A 215 8.08 15.65 16.60
C PHE A 215 7.19 15.84 15.37
N ARG A 216 7.41 15.08 14.31
CA ARG A 216 6.49 15.00 13.16
C ARG A 216 5.62 13.75 13.29
N ILE A 217 4.32 13.92 13.09
CA ILE A 217 3.34 12.86 13.21
C ILE A 217 2.68 12.64 11.86
N ASP A 218 2.85 11.44 11.33
CA ASP A 218 2.38 11.02 10.02
C ASP A 218 1.42 9.84 10.14
N THR A 219 0.63 9.65 9.08
CA THR A 219 -0.15 8.43 8.87
C THR A 219 0.10 7.86 7.48
N ASN A 220 0.28 6.55 7.39
CA ASN A 220 0.25 5.81 6.13
C ASN A 220 -1.09 5.09 6.00
N TYR A 221 -1.65 5.10 4.79
CA TYR A 221 -2.96 4.55 4.50
C TYR A 221 -2.89 3.42 3.47
N TRP A 222 -3.41 2.25 3.84
CA TRP A 222 -3.63 1.13 2.93
C TRP A 222 -5.05 0.58 3.08
N PRO A 223 -5.87 0.51 2.02
CA PRO A 223 -7.21 -0.08 2.13
C PRO A 223 -7.13 -1.60 2.31
N GLY A 224 -7.92 -2.17 3.20
CA GLY A 224 -8.20 -3.60 3.21
C GLY A 224 -9.46 -3.89 2.38
N GLY A 225 -9.30 -4.62 1.27
CA GLY A 225 -10.43 -4.99 0.39
C GLY A 225 -10.84 -3.89 -0.59
N ALA A 226 -12.16 -3.73 -0.83
CA ALA A 226 -12.67 -2.75 -1.79
C ALA A 226 -12.32 -1.33 -1.33
N VAL A 227 -11.89 -0.47 -2.27
CA VAL A 227 -11.40 0.89 -1.99
C VAL A 227 -12.42 1.67 -1.15
N GLN A 228 -12.10 1.93 0.12
CA GLN A 228 -12.91 2.73 1.03
C GLN A 228 -12.09 3.90 1.57
N HIS A 229 -12.50 5.13 1.24
CA HIS A 229 -11.95 6.31 1.92
C HIS A 229 -12.17 6.19 3.43
N THR A 230 -11.22 6.65 4.24
CA THR A 230 -11.33 6.67 5.70
C THR A 230 -11.00 8.07 6.21
N LEU A 231 -11.57 8.44 7.37
CA LEU A 231 -11.17 9.63 8.09
C LEU A 231 -10.17 9.26 9.19
N ALA A 232 -8.93 9.71 9.04
CA ALA A 232 -7.94 9.63 10.10
C ALA A 232 -8.31 10.65 11.19
N ASN A 233 -8.38 10.19 12.43
CA ASN A 233 -8.62 11.00 13.61
C ASN A 233 -7.40 10.89 14.53
N LEU A 234 -6.63 11.97 14.60
CA LEU A 234 -5.45 12.08 15.46
C LEU A 234 -5.79 12.95 16.68
N ASP A 235 -5.72 12.37 17.86
CA ASP A 235 -5.77 13.09 19.13
C ASP A 235 -4.35 13.25 19.69
N ILE A 236 -3.90 14.50 19.81
CA ILE A 236 -2.64 14.90 20.44
C ILE A 236 -2.97 15.44 21.83
N ILE A 237 -2.39 14.83 22.86
CA ILE A 237 -2.59 15.20 24.26
C ILE A 237 -1.22 15.50 24.88
N LEU A 238 -1.11 16.69 25.46
CA LEU A 238 0.05 17.15 26.20
C LEU A 238 -0.34 17.34 27.66
N ASP A 239 0.56 16.95 28.58
CA ASP A 239 0.41 17.15 30.02
C ASP A 239 -0.92 16.61 30.60
N GLU A 240 -1.36 15.43 30.14
CA GLU A 240 -2.65 14.85 30.55
C GLU A 240 -2.78 14.65 32.07
N GLY A 241 -3.83 15.21 32.67
CA GLY A 241 -4.09 15.19 34.10
C GLY A 241 -3.28 16.22 34.89
N LEU A 242 -2.59 17.15 34.22
CA LEU A 242 -1.81 18.22 34.85
C LEU A 242 -2.41 19.60 34.54
N PRO A 243 -2.07 20.66 35.31
CA PRO A 243 -2.57 22.01 35.06
C PRO A 243 -2.25 22.60 33.67
N GLY A 244 -1.22 22.07 32.99
CA GLY A 244 -0.81 22.48 31.65
C GLY A 244 -1.47 21.70 30.52
N GLU A 245 -2.48 20.87 30.81
CA GLU A 245 -3.08 19.96 29.83
C GLU A 245 -3.55 20.69 28.57
N MET A 246 -3.14 20.17 27.41
CA MET A 246 -3.54 20.66 26.10
C MET A 246 -3.98 19.48 25.23
N ARG A 247 -5.08 19.66 24.49
CA ARG A 247 -5.59 18.65 23.54
C ARG A 247 -5.82 19.29 22.17
N ARG A 248 -5.39 18.60 21.12
CA ARG A 248 -5.65 18.98 19.72
C ARG A 248 -6.12 17.73 18.97
N ARG A 249 -7.30 17.84 18.37
CA ARG A 249 -7.81 16.83 17.43
C ARG A 249 -7.55 17.30 16.00
N VAL A 250 -6.98 16.42 15.19
CA VAL A 250 -6.79 16.61 13.75
C VAL A 250 -7.58 15.54 13.01
N GLN A 251 -8.33 15.96 11.99
CA GLN A 251 -9.09 15.07 11.13
C GLN A 251 -8.61 15.23 9.70
N LYS A 252 -8.23 14.14 9.05
CA LYS A 252 -7.70 14.15 7.68
C LYS A 252 -8.32 13.01 6.87
N PRO A 253 -9.00 13.31 5.75
CA PRO A 253 -9.48 12.26 4.87
C PRO A 253 -8.31 11.58 4.15
N LEU A 254 -8.36 10.25 4.07
CA LEU A 254 -7.40 9.39 3.40
C LEU A 254 -8.16 8.60 2.32
N ALA A 255 -7.70 8.68 1.08
CA ALA A 255 -8.39 8.18 -0.10
C ALA A 255 -7.49 7.43 -1.09
N ARG A 256 -6.17 7.63 -1.05
CA ARG A 256 -5.25 7.05 -2.05
C ARG A 256 -4.47 5.88 -1.44
N PRO A 257 -4.57 4.66 -2.00
CA PRO A 257 -3.81 3.52 -1.50
C PRO A 257 -2.30 3.81 -1.49
N GLY A 258 -1.65 3.61 -0.33
CA GLY A 258 -0.23 3.83 -0.13
C GLY A 258 0.16 5.30 0.05
N GLU A 259 -0.79 6.18 0.37
CA GLU A 259 -0.45 7.57 0.69
C GLU A 259 0.02 7.73 2.13
N THR A 260 1.06 8.54 2.29
CA THR A 260 1.52 9.04 3.58
C THR A 260 1.16 10.51 3.70
N GLN A 261 0.53 10.90 4.81
CA GLN A 261 0.13 12.28 5.09
C GLN A 261 0.72 12.71 6.43
N THR A 262 1.38 13.87 6.45
CA THR A 262 1.74 14.53 7.71
C THR A 262 0.51 15.16 8.34
N LEU A 263 0.19 14.72 9.54
CA LEU A 263 -0.97 15.16 10.30
C LEU A 263 -0.64 16.34 11.21
N ALA A 264 0.54 16.35 11.84
CA ALA A 264 0.94 17.44 12.74
C ALA A 264 2.45 17.49 13.00
N TYR A 265 2.91 18.67 13.42
CA TYR A 265 4.19 18.87 14.08
C TYR A 265 3.95 19.32 15.52
N VAL A 266 4.63 18.69 16.47
CA VAL A 266 4.58 19.03 17.91
C VAL A 266 5.95 19.51 18.34
N VAL A 267 6.04 20.77 18.78
CA VAL A 267 7.29 21.38 19.25
C VAL A 267 7.33 21.31 20.77
N ILE A 268 8.18 20.43 21.30
CA ILE A 268 8.48 20.37 22.72
C ILE A 268 9.58 21.38 23.01
N ARG A 269 9.33 22.32 23.92
CA ARG A 269 10.26 23.42 24.22
C ARG A 269 10.91 23.21 25.59
N GLY A 270 12.19 23.56 25.68
CA GLY A 270 12.92 23.57 26.94
C GLY A 270 12.39 24.62 27.93
N ASN A 271 12.95 24.61 29.14
CA ASN A 271 12.71 25.64 30.16
C ASN A 271 11.24 25.81 30.58
N ARG A 272 10.44 24.73 30.53
CA ARG A 272 9.01 24.71 30.89
C ARG A 272 8.15 25.68 30.06
N LEU A 273 8.61 26.04 28.87
CA LEU A 273 7.77 26.73 27.91
C LEU A 273 6.67 25.78 27.41
N PRO A 274 5.43 26.26 27.19
CA PRO A 274 4.36 25.41 26.71
C PRO A 274 4.72 24.84 25.34
N ALA A 275 4.38 23.59 25.05
CA ALA A 275 4.58 23.02 23.73
C ALA A 275 3.69 23.73 22.69
N LEU A 276 4.09 23.66 21.41
CA LEU A 276 3.33 24.19 20.29
C LEU A 276 2.89 23.04 19.39
N ILE A 277 1.73 23.17 18.76
CA ILE A 277 1.24 22.23 17.76
C ILE A 277 0.98 23.01 16.48
N PHE A 278 1.46 22.50 15.35
CA PHE A 278 1.20 23.03 14.03
C PHE A 278 0.62 21.92 13.14
N VAL A 279 -0.53 22.19 12.52
CA VAL A 279 -1.29 21.25 11.71
C VAL A 279 -1.30 21.73 10.25
N PRO A 280 -0.55 21.09 9.35
CA PRO A 280 -0.50 21.47 7.94
C PRO A 280 -1.90 21.49 7.30
N GLY A 281 -2.23 22.61 6.65
CA GLY A 281 -3.51 22.81 5.96
C GLY A 281 -4.69 23.19 6.87
N GLN A 282 -4.55 23.09 8.20
CA GLN A 282 -5.52 23.68 9.15
C GLN A 282 -5.02 25.01 9.73
N ASP A 283 -3.74 25.06 10.11
CA ASP A 283 -3.10 26.27 10.62
C ASP A 283 -2.49 27.06 9.47
N ALA A 284 -2.50 28.40 9.55
CA ALA A 284 -1.94 29.23 8.49
C ALA A 284 -0.41 29.12 8.46
N GLU A 285 0.19 29.02 7.28
CA GLU A 285 1.65 28.86 7.11
C GLU A 285 2.47 29.97 7.77
N ARG A 286 1.93 31.20 7.81
CA ARG A 286 2.58 32.33 8.50
C ARG A 286 2.74 32.12 10.01
N ASP A 287 1.86 31.30 10.61
CA ASP A 287 1.84 30.99 12.04
C ASP A 287 2.69 29.75 12.36
N MET A 288 3.33 29.13 11.35
CA MET A 288 4.23 27.99 11.54
C MET A 288 5.42 28.37 12.43
N PRO A 289 5.67 27.62 13.53
CA PRO A 289 6.79 27.90 14.44
C PRO A 289 8.14 27.85 13.71
N PRO A 290 9.11 28.71 14.08
CA PRO A 290 10.45 28.68 13.50
C PRO A 290 11.15 27.32 13.63
N GLU A 291 10.90 26.60 14.72
CA GLU A 291 11.42 25.26 14.96
C GLU A 291 10.91 24.26 13.91
N VAL A 292 9.64 24.35 13.52
CA VAL A 292 9.05 23.51 12.47
C VAL A 292 9.63 23.86 11.11
N LYS A 293 9.80 25.15 10.80
CA LYS A 293 10.46 25.60 9.55
C LYS A 293 11.87 25.02 9.44
N SER A 294 12.66 25.19 10.50
CA SER A 294 14.02 24.65 10.57
C SER A 294 14.05 23.13 10.44
N TYR A 295 13.12 22.42 11.10
CA TYR A 295 13.00 20.96 10.98
C TYR A 295 12.74 20.52 9.55
N ILE A 296 11.79 21.16 8.85
CA ILE A 296 11.47 20.84 7.45
C ILE A 296 12.66 21.13 6.52
N GLU A 297 13.36 22.25 6.73
CA GLU A 297 14.54 22.62 5.93
C GLU A 297 15.73 21.65 6.08
N HIS A 298 15.89 21.07 7.28
CA HIS A 298 17.00 20.17 7.63
C HIS A 298 16.58 18.70 7.66
N GLU A 299 15.35 18.38 7.28
CA GLU A 299 14.89 17.02 7.27
C GLU A 299 15.78 16.21 6.31
N PRO A 300 16.43 15.13 6.79
CA PRO A 300 17.23 14.29 5.92
C PRO A 300 16.34 13.79 4.79
N LYS A 301 16.80 13.90 3.54
CA LYS A 301 16.12 13.25 2.41
C LYS A 301 16.11 11.75 2.68
N ARG A 302 14.97 11.21 3.07
CA ARG A 302 14.88 9.82 3.49
C ARG A 302 14.76 8.93 2.27
N ASP A 303 15.81 8.16 2.02
CA ASP A 303 15.79 7.00 1.11
C ASP A 303 14.86 5.88 1.64
N ASP A 304 14.47 5.91 2.92
CA ASP A 304 13.73 4.81 3.57
C ASP A 304 12.20 4.85 3.45
N ASP A 305 11.59 6.02 3.39
CA ASP A 305 10.14 6.17 3.20
C ASP A 305 9.72 5.77 1.76
N GLU A 306 10.59 5.98 0.77
CA GLU A 306 10.30 5.64 -0.63
C GLU A 306 10.12 4.12 -0.83
N ALA A 307 10.90 3.29 -0.14
CA ALA A 307 10.76 1.83 -0.23
C ALA A 307 9.66 1.26 0.66
N ALA A 308 9.35 1.90 1.80
CA ALA A 308 8.18 1.56 2.60
C ALA A 308 6.87 1.79 1.80
N ASN A 309 6.87 2.83 0.95
CA ASN A 309 5.77 3.12 0.01
C ASN A 309 5.82 2.29 -1.28
N GLY A 310 6.78 1.35 -1.39
CA GLY A 310 6.90 0.46 -2.53
C GLY A 310 7.44 1.10 -3.81
N TYR A 311 8.12 2.25 -3.73
CA TYR A 311 8.78 2.95 -4.83
C TYR A 311 10.31 2.75 -4.81
N LEU A 312 10.93 2.95 -5.98
CA LEU A 312 12.38 2.95 -6.16
C LEU A 312 12.96 4.29 -5.71
N LEU A 313 14.20 4.23 -5.19
CA LEU A 313 14.99 5.43 -4.92
C LEU A 313 15.14 6.28 -6.18
N ALA A 314 15.12 7.61 -6.06
CA ALA A 314 15.31 8.52 -7.19
C ALA A 314 16.54 8.18 -8.08
N GLN A 315 17.64 7.70 -7.49
CA GLN A 315 18.80 7.24 -8.25
C GLN A 315 18.53 5.94 -9.00
N ASP A 316 17.85 4.98 -8.39
CA ASP A 316 17.47 3.71 -9.01
C ASP A 316 16.42 3.91 -10.09
N GLU A 317 15.53 4.90 -9.96
CA GLU A 317 14.60 5.27 -11.03
C GLU A 317 15.32 5.75 -12.28
N ARG A 318 16.26 6.70 -12.12
CA ARG A 318 17.07 7.21 -13.24
C ARG A 318 17.82 6.06 -13.91
N SER A 319 18.43 5.19 -13.09
CA SER A 319 19.11 4.00 -13.58
C SER A 319 18.16 3.05 -14.32
N LEU A 320 17.00 2.73 -13.74
CA LEU A 320 16.00 1.84 -14.34
C LEU A 320 15.55 2.36 -15.71
N ARG A 321 15.12 3.63 -15.78
CA ARG A 321 14.63 4.27 -17.01
C ARG A 321 15.68 4.19 -18.12
N GLN A 322 16.95 4.47 -17.79
CA GLN A 322 18.05 4.37 -18.73
C GLN A 322 18.30 2.92 -19.16
N VAL A 323 18.31 1.97 -18.23
CA VAL A 323 18.63 0.57 -18.55
C VAL A 323 17.51 -0.08 -19.36
N VAL A 324 16.25 0.09 -18.98
CA VAL A 324 15.08 -0.44 -19.71
C VAL A 324 15.11 0.01 -21.17
N SER A 325 15.30 1.31 -21.40
CA SER A 325 15.35 1.90 -22.75
C SER A 325 16.50 1.33 -23.59
N ASN A 326 17.69 1.21 -23.00
CA ASN A 326 18.85 0.66 -23.70
C ASN A 326 18.70 -0.84 -23.99
N ILE A 327 18.15 -1.63 -23.06
CA ILE A 327 17.90 -3.07 -23.28
C ILE A 327 16.88 -3.27 -24.40
N ALA A 328 15.82 -2.46 -24.43
CA ALA A 328 14.81 -2.51 -25.50
C ALA A 328 15.42 -2.18 -26.87
N LEU A 329 16.21 -1.09 -26.96
CA LEU A 329 16.93 -0.73 -28.19
C LEU A 329 17.90 -1.83 -28.64
N LEU A 330 18.60 -2.48 -27.72
CA LEU A 330 19.48 -3.61 -28.04
C LEU A 330 18.70 -4.79 -28.63
N GLN A 331 17.48 -5.05 -28.18
CA GLN A 331 16.66 -6.14 -28.73
C GLN A 331 16.25 -5.89 -30.19
N ALA A 332 16.15 -4.63 -30.62
CA ALA A 332 15.93 -4.28 -32.03
C ALA A 332 17.14 -4.55 -32.91
N GLN A 333 18.35 -4.47 -32.37
CA GLN A 333 19.59 -4.75 -33.11
C GLN A 333 19.87 -6.26 -33.17
N ARG A 334 19.79 -6.92 -32.01
CA ARG A 334 20.04 -8.35 -31.88
C ARG A 334 19.28 -8.90 -30.68
N LEU A 335 18.34 -9.80 -30.95
CA LEU A 335 17.62 -10.51 -29.90
C LEU A 335 18.59 -11.29 -29.00
N SER A 336 18.43 -11.08 -27.70
CA SER A 336 19.21 -11.78 -26.70
C SER A 336 18.91 -13.29 -26.74
N PRO A 337 19.92 -14.18 -26.66
CA PRO A 337 19.67 -15.62 -26.54
C PRO A 337 18.98 -15.97 -25.21
N MET A 338 19.06 -15.08 -24.21
CA MET A 338 18.37 -15.21 -22.93
C MET A 338 16.87 -14.86 -23.02
N TRP A 339 16.43 -14.20 -24.10
CA TRP A 339 15.01 -13.91 -24.31
C TRP A 339 14.32 -15.10 -24.99
N HIS A 340 13.59 -15.86 -24.18
CA HIS A 340 12.94 -17.10 -24.59
C HIS A 340 11.98 -16.87 -25.78
N PRO A 341 12.06 -17.67 -26.88
CA PRO A 341 11.26 -17.48 -28.10
C PRO A 341 9.75 -17.35 -27.87
N ARG A 342 9.16 -18.19 -27.00
CA ARG A 342 7.72 -18.14 -26.63
C ARG A 342 7.28 -16.87 -25.86
N GLN A 343 8.20 -15.98 -25.52
CA GLN A 343 7.89 -14.70 -24.85
C GLN A 343 8.34 -13.53 -25.70
N ARG A 344 8.60 -13.72 -26.99
CA ARG A 344 8.96 -12.65 -27.94
C ARG A 344 7.67 -12.06 -28.50
N ASP A 345 7.03 -11.27 -27.65
CA ASP A 345 5.80 -10.55 -27.91
C ASP A 345 5.92 -9.12 -27.32
N CYS A 346 4.90 -8.28 -27.48
CA CYS A 346 4.95 -6.89 -27.02
C CYS A 346 5.12 -6.79 -25.49
N ALA A 347 4.36 -7.55 -24.70
CA ALA A 347 4.52 -7.63 -23.26
C ALA A 347 5.83 -8.32 -22.86
N GLY A 348 6.30 -9.24 -23.67
CA GLY A 348 7.57 -9.95 -23.57
C GLY A 348 8.76 -9.02 -23.60
N LEU A 349 8.77 -8.04 -24.51
CA LEU A 349 9.81 -7.02 -24.59
C LEU A 349 9.87 -6.19 -23.30
N VAL A 350 8.72 -5.73 -22.83
CA VAL A 350 8.59 -4.98 -21.56
C VAL A 350 9.10 -5.83 -20.40
N ARG A 351 8.62 -7.07 -20.30
CA ARG A 351 9.03 -8.00 -19.24
C ARG A 351 10.52 -8.25 -19.23
N PHE A 352 11.11 -8.49 -20.41
CA PHE A 352 12.52 -8.74 -20.58
C PHE A 352 13.34 -7.52 -20.16
N ALA A 353 13.00 -6.33 -20.68
CA ALA A 353 13.73 -5.10 -20.39
C ALA A 353 13.73 -4.74 -18.89
N TYR A 354 12.55 -4.78 -18.24
CA TYR A 354 12.43 -4.47 -16.81
C TYR A 354 13.09 -5.51 -15.90
N ARG A 355 12.93 -6.81 -16.21
CA ARG A 355 13.61 -7.87 -15.44
C ARG A 355 15.12 -7.74 -15.56
N THR A 356 15.63 -7.59 -16.77
CA THR A 356 17.07 -7.42 -17.02
C THR A 356 17.62 -6.17 -16.34
N ALA A 357 16.82 -5.12 -16.19
CA ALA A 357 17.25 -3.91 -15.47
C ALA A 357 17.52 -4.16 -13.98
N LEU A 358 16.71 -5.00 -13.32
CA LEU A 358 16.85 -5.31 -11.89
C LEU A 358 17.91 -6.39 -11.57
N GLU A 359 18.31 -7.15 -12.59
CA GLU A 359 19.31 -8.21 -12.43
C GLU A 359 20.70 -7.66 -12.10
N GLU A 360 21.49 -8.46 -11.38
CA GLU A 360 22.91 -8.19 -11.20
C GLU A 360 23.64 -8.18 -12.54
N ARG A 361 24.58 -7.25 -12.73
CA ARG A 361 25.28 -7.10 -14.02
C ARG A 361 26.75 -7.43 -13.93
N SER A 362 27.02 -8.71 -13.65
CA SER A 362 28.35 -9.30 -13.80
C SER A 362 28.79 -9.32 -15.27
N ALA A 363 30.11 -9.33 -15.51
CA ALA A 363 30.67 -9.37 -16.87
C ALA A 363 30.20 -10.61 -17.66
N GLN A 364 30.12 -11.76 -16.99
CA GLN A 364 29.62 -13.01 -17.59
C GLN A 364 28.15 -12.90 -18.01
N ARG A 365 27.31 -12.24 -17.20
CA ARG A 365 25.89 -12.07 -17.52
C ARG A 365 25.68 -11.06 -18.65
N LYS A 366 26.42 -9.95 -18.67
CA LYS A 366 26.40 -9.00 -19.80
C LYS A 366 26.75 -9.70 -21.12
N ALA A 367 27.75 -10.56 -21.12
CA ALA A 367 28.13 -11.35 -22.29
C ALA A 367 27.00 -12.29 -22.75
N ARG A 368 26.35 -13.00 -21.82
CA ARG A 368 25.19 -13.87 -22.14
C ARG A 368 23.98 -13.10 -22.65
N LEU A 369 23.74 -11.89 -22.14
CA LEU A 369 22.66 -11.02 -22.59
C LEU A 369 22.93 -10.41 -23.98
N GLY A 370 24.18 -10.47 -24.47
CA GLY A 370 24.59 -9.84 -25.73
C GLY A 370 24.82 -8.33 -25.59
N ILE A 371 25.04 -7.82 -24.37
CA ILE A 371 25.28 -6.38 -24.13
C ILE A 371 26.71 -6.04 -24.58
N PRO A 372 26.90 -5.06 -25.49
CA PRO A 372 28.24 -4.64 -25.92
C PRO A 372 29.09 -4.16 -24.75
N VAL A 373 30.37 -4.56 -24.70
CA VAL A 373 31.30 -4.19 -23.60
C VAL A 373 31.41 -2.67 -23.42
N LYS A 374 31.31 -1.91 -24.51
CA LYS A 374 31.39 -0.43 -24.51
C LYS A 374 30.12 0.25 -24.01
N LEU A 375 28.98 -0.45 -23.96
CA LEU A 375 27.73 0.14 -23.48
C LEU A 375 27.74 0.15 -21.94
N ASN A 376 27.96 1.33 -21.37
CA ASN A 376 27.82 1.52 -19.94
C ASN A 376 26.33 1.63 -19.59
N LEU A 377 25.89 0.73 -18.72
CA LEU A 377 24.55 0.76 -18.15
C LEU A 377 24.71 1.03 -16.64
N PRO A 378 23.89 1.86 -15.99
CA PRO A 378 24.00 2.20 -14.54
C PRO A 378 23.33 1.16 -13.64
N LEU A 379 23.95 0.79 -12.49
CA LEU A 379 23.45 -0.31 -11.64
C LEU A 379 22.27 0.17 -10.82
N LEU A 380 21.30 -0.72 -10.59
CA LEU A 380 20.31 -0.54 -9.54
C LEU A 380 20.88 -1.12 -8.24
N SER A 381 20.53 -0.49 -7.12
CA SER A 381 20.93 -0.93 -5.79
C SER A 381 20.31 -2.28 -5.42
N ASP A 382 20.87 -2.96 -4.40
CA ASP A 382 20.24 -4.16 -3.82
C ASP A 382 18.85 -3.89 -3.24
N ARG A 383 18.58 -2.63 -2.84
CA ARG A 383 17.29 -2.20 -2.29
C ARG A 383 16.18 -2.30 -3.33
N ALA A 384 16.45 -1.94 -4.58
CA ALA A 384 15.47 -2.05 -5.68
C ALA A 384 14.90 -3.48 -5.81
N ARG A 385 15.72 -4.50 -5.53
CA ARG A 385 15.29 -5.91 -5.56
C ARG A 385 14.45 -6.30 -4.34
N ARG A 386 14.71 -5.70 -3.17
CA ARG A 386 13.97 -5.98 -1.93
C ARG A 386 12.51 -5.52 -1.98
N LEU A 387 12.15 -4.64 -2.92
CA LEU A 387 10.75 -4.29 -3.21
C LEU A 387 9.90 -5.47 -3.73
N PHE A 388 10.54 -6.60 -4.06
CA PHE A 388 9.88 -7.80 -4.58
C PHE A 388 10.15 -8.98 -3.64
N PRO A 389 9.23 -9.29 -2.71
CA PRO A 389 9.42 -10.34 -1.70
C PRO A 389 9.74 -11.72 -2.29
N ARG A 390 9.25 -12.00 -3.50
CA ARG A 390 9.50 -13.26 -4.24
C ARG A 390 10.44 -13.07 -5.44
N TYR A 391 11.36 -12.10 -5.39
CA TYR A 391 12.35 -11.88 -6.46
C TYR A 391 13.00 -13.22 -6.89
N PRO A 392 13.08 -13.55 -8.20
CA PRO A 392 12.92 -12.67 -9.37
C PRO A 392 11.48 -12.55 -9.93
N GLN A 393 10.45 -12.95 -9.17
CA GLN A 393 9.06 -12.71 -9.53
C GLN A 393 8.69 -11.26 -9.22
N ILE A 394 8.71 -10.42 -10.26
CA ILE A 394 8.53 -8.95 -10.13
C ILE A 394 7.15 -8.46 -10.60
N TRP A 395 6.35 -9.35 -11.21
CA TRP A 395 5.06 -8.98 -11.78
C TRP A 395 3.94 -9.37 -10.83
N GLN A 396 3.10 -8.41 -10.43
CA GLN A 396 1.84 -8.72 -9.79
C GLN A 396 0.89 -9.33 -10.84
N VAL A 397 0.29 -10.47 -10.52
CA VAL A 397 -0.55 -11.29 -11.41
C VAL A 397 -1.93 -11.57 -10.81
N GLY A 398 -2.32 -10.77 -9.83
CA GLY A 398 -3.57 -10.88 -9.09
C GLY A 398 -3.39 -10.63 -7.61
N LEU A 399 -4.35 -11.11 -6.84
CA LEU A 399 -4.39 -11.03 -5.38
C LEU A 399 -4.31 -12.45 -4.79
N GLU A 400 -3.67 -12.58 -3.63
CA GLU A 400 -3.74 -13.77 -2.78
C GLU A 400 -5.09 -13.78 -2.02
N ALA A 401 -5.40 -14.87 -1.31
CA ALA A 401 -6.68 -15.04 -0.61
C ALA A 401 -6.91 -14.02 0.53
N ASP A 402 -5.81 -13.52 1.12
CA ASP A 402 -5.80 -12.47 2.14
C ASP A 402 -5.91 -11.05 1.56
N GLY A 403 -6.04 -10.91 0.23
CA GLY A 403 -6.08 -9.63 -0.45
C GLY A 403 -4.70 -9.01 -0.73
N GLY A 404 -3.61 -9.66 -0.33
CA GLY A 404 -2.25 -9.23 -0.65
C GLY A 404 -1.91 -9.40 -2.14
N PRO A 405 -0.91 -8.69 -2.67
CA PRO A 405 -0.50 -8.83 -4.08
C PRO A 405 0.16 -10.20 -4.34
N ARG A 406 -0.37 -10.95 -5.30
CA ARG A 406 0.24 -12.20 -5.77
C ARG A 406 1.23 -11.92 -6.87
N PHE A 407 2.50 -12.28 -6.67
CA PHE A 407 3.56 -12.11 -7.67
C PHE A 407 3.83 -13.38 -8.47
N GLY A 408 4.24 -13.20 -9.74
CA GLY A 408 4.56 -14.27 -10.66
C GLY A 408 5.66 -13.92 -11.65
N PRO A 409 6.20 -14.93 -12.36
CA PRO A 409 7.27 -14.75 -13.35
C PRO A 409 6.76 -14.26 -14.73
N PHE A 410 5.45 -14.18 -14.95
CA PHE A 410 4.86 -13.87 -16.25
C PHE A 410 3.60 -13.03 -16.06
N ALA A 411 3.46 -11.97 -16.85
CA ALA A 411 2.27 -11.11 -16.94
C ALA A 411 2.07 -10.69 -18.39
N ASP A 412 0.93 -11.04 -19.00
CA ASP A 412 0.59 -10.57 -20.36
C ASP A 412 0.32 -9.06 -20.39
N ALA A 413 0.00 -8.52 -21.56
CA ALA A 413 -0.19 -7.08 -21.73
C ALA A 413 -1.31 -6.52 -20.83
N GLU A 414 -2.43 -7.26 -20.72
CA GLU A 414 -3.56 -6.90 -19.85
C GLU A 414 -3.16 -6.92 -18.37
N THR A 415 -2.47 -7.97 -17.93
CA THR A 415 -1.97 -8.09 -16.55
C THR A 415 -0.96 -7.00 -16.20
N LEU A 416 -0.09 -6.62 -17.15
CA LEU A 416 0.88 -5.55 -16.95
C LEU A 416 0.18 -4.20 -16.71
N ILE A 417 -0.76 -3.82 -17.57
CA ILE A 417 -1.47 -2.53 -17.42
C ILE A 417 -2.52 -2.54 -16.30
N GLY A 418 -3.01 -3.72 -15.90
CA GLY A 418 -3.98 -3.86 -14.81
C GLY A 418 -3.36 -3.78 -13.42
N TYR A 419 -2.15 -4.31 -13.22
CA TYR A 419 -1.53 -4.41 -11.89
C TYR A 419 -0.17 -3.74 -11.75
N ASN A 420 0.58 -3.57 -12.84
CA ASN A 420 2.01 -3.23 -12.76
C ASN A 420 2.32 -1.84 -13.29
N PHE A 421 1.46 -1.29 -14.14
CA PHE A 421 1.62 0.04 -14.71
C PHE A 421 0.35 0.86 -14.48
N ARG A 422 0.51 2.13 -14.10
CA ARG A 422 -0.58 3.09 -13.90
C ARG A 422 -0.66 4.08 -15.04
N ALA A 423 -1.86 4.53 -15.37
CA ALA A 423 -2.06 5.61 -16.31
C ALA A 423 -1.38 6.90 -15.79
N LYS A 424 -0.57 7.54 -16.64
CA LYS A 424 0.20 8.74 -16.33
C LYS A 424 -0.40 9.98 -17.00
N SER A 425 -0.68 9.90 -18.30
CA SER A 425 -1.23 11.01 -19.08
C SER A 425 -1.80 10.52 -20.40
N GLN A 426 -2.74 11.27 -20.99
CA GLN A 426 -3.16 11.10 -22.39
C GLN A 426 -2.24 11.82 -23.38
N LEU A 427 -1.34 12.67 -22.86
CA LEU A 427 -0.45 13.51 -23.65
C LEU A 427 0.92 12.86 -23.81
N LEU A 428 1.36 12.65 -25.06
CA LEU A 428 2.62 11.95 -25.36
C LEU A 428 3.85 12.70 -24.84
N GLU A 429 3.82 14.03 -24.81
CA GLU A 429 4.92 14.88 -24.31
C GLU A 429 5.25 14.65 -22.83
N ARG A 430 4.35 14.01 -22.08
CA ARG A 430 4.58 13.59 -20.69
C ARG A 430 5.33 12.27 -20.60
N ALA A 431 5.50 11.54 -21.70
CA ALA A 431 6.27 10.30 -21.69
C ALA A 431 7.74 10.56 -21.36
N ARG A 432 8.31 9.66 -20.56
CA ARG A 432 9.73 9.60 -20.22
C ARG A 432 10.26 8.22 -20.57
N ASN A 433 11.59 8.11 -20.65
CA ASN A 433 12.28 6.84 -20.87
C ASN A 433 11.68 5.68 -20.04
N GLY A 434 11.29 4.60 -20.70
CA GLY A 434 10.70 3.40 -20.09
C GLY A 434 9.19 3.46 -19.85
N ASP A 435 8.53 4.61 -19.98
CA ASP A 435 7.07 4.67 -19.95
C ASP A 435 6.48 3.89 -21.15
N LEU A 436 5.27 3.35 -20.97
CA LEU A 436 4.57 2.60 -22.01
C LEU A 436 3.58 3.48 -22.75
N LEU A 437 3.54 3.37 -24.07
CA LEU A 437 2.40 3.78 -24.89
C LEU A 437 1.47 2.57 -25.01
N VAL A 438 0.25 2.70 -24.50
CA VAL A 438 -0.71 1.60 -24.43
C VAL A 438 -1.79 1.80 -25.47
N TYR A 439 -2.01 0.78 -26.30
CA TYR A 439 -3.07 0.76 -27.31
C TYR A 439 -4.04 -0.39 -27.06
N ARG A 440 -5.31 -0.16 -27.35
CA ARG A 440 -6.34 -1.20 -27.42
C ARG A 440 -6.62 -1.57 -28.87
N LYS A 441 -6.47 -2.85 -29.21
CA LYS A 441 -6.80 -3.41 -30.52
C LYS A 441 -8.31 -3.74 -30.57
N PRO A 442 -9.09 -3.15 -31.49
CA PRO A 442 -10.54 -3.36 -31.53
C PRO A 442 -11.00 -4.75 -32.00
N LEU A 443 -10.15 -5.51 -32.71
CA LEU A 443 -10.53 -6.74 -33.41
C LEU A 443 -9.80 -8.01 -32.92
N ASP A 444 -8.96 -7.87 -31.89
CA ASP A 444 -8.16 -8.96 -31.33
C ASP A 444 -8.60 -9.21 -29.88
N HIS A 445 -9.46 -10.21 -29.69
CA HIS A 445 -9.98 -10.53 -28.35
C HIS A 445 -9.01 -11.35 -27.51
N ALA A 446 -8.00 -11.98 -28.13
CA ALA A 446 -7.03 -12.81 -27.42
C ALA A 446 -5.87 -11.98 -26.86
N GLU A 447 -5.42 -10.96 -27.60
CA GLU A 447 -4.42 -10.00 -27.15
C GLU A 447 -4.90 -8.56 -27.40
N PRO A 448 -5.90 -8.09 -26.62
CA PRO A 448 -6.58 -6.82 -26.86
C PRO A 448 -5.72 -5.58 -26.64
N TYR A 449 -4.51 -5.74 -26.08
CA TYR A 449 -3.61 -4.62 -25.80
C TYR A 449 -2.28 -4.77 -26.54
N HIS A 450 -1.75 -3.63 -26.98
CA HIS A 450 -0.41 -3.53 -27.53
C HIS A 450 0.41 -2.52 -26.75
N LEU A 451 1.65 -2.89 -26.42
CA LEU A 451 2.54 -2.09 -25.59
C LEU A 451 3.76 -1.65 -26.40
N MET A 452 4.07 -0.36 -26.34
CA MET A 452 5.30 0.19 -26.90
C MET A 452 6.09 0.93 -25.82
N LEU A 453 7.41 0.81 -25.82
CA LEU A 453 8.30 1.54 -24.90
C LEU A 453 8.70 2.89 -25.49
N PHE A 454 8.49 3.96 -24.75
CA PHE A 454 8.98 5.28 -25.11
C PHE A 454 10.45 5.44 -24.74
N VAL A 455 11.23 6.01 -25.66
CA VAL A 455 12.66 6.29 -25.47
C VAL A 455 12.98 7.71 -25.92
N GLU A 456 13.47 8.53 -25.00
CA GLU A 456 13.93 9.88 -25.29
C GLU A 456 15.23 9.80 -26.11
N SER A 457 15.27 10.53 -27.22
CA SER A 457 16.43 10.56 -28.11
C SER A 457 16.50 11.89 -28.85
N ARG A 458 17.64 12.18 -29.47
CA ARG A 458 17.85 13.36 -30.31
C ARG A 458 18.24 12.93 -31.73
N PRO A 459 17.74 13.59 -32.79
CA PRO A 459 16.89 14.78 -32.76
C PRO A 459 15.43 14.50 -32.33
N ASP A 460 14.93 13.28 -32.56
CA ASP A 460 13.55 12.91 -32.25
C ASP A 460 13.48 11.74 -31.25
N ASN A 461 12.45 11.76 -30.41
CA ASN A 461 12.11 10.64 -29.53
C ASN A 461 11.73 9.40 -30.34
N LEU A 462 11.96 8.23 -29.75
CA LEU A 462 11.77 6.93 -30.35
C LEU A 462 10.70 6.14 -29.61
N VAL A 463 10.11 5.19 -30.31
CA VAL A 463 9.21 4.18 -29.77
C VAL A 463 9.72 2.81 -30.17
N VAL A 464 9.87 1.92 -29.19
CA VAL A 464 10.41 0.57 -29.37
C VAL A 464 9.34 -0.46 -29.00
N TYR A 465 9.03 -1.38 -29.91
CA TYR A 465 7.97 -2.37 -29.68
C TYR A 465 8.23 -3.66 -30.44
N HIS A 466 7.66 -4.76 -29.96
CA HIS A 466 7.60 -6.00 -30.74
C HIS A 466 6.35 -5.98 -31.61
N ASN A 467 6.46 -6.29 -32.90
CA ASN A 467 5.33 -6.16 -33.86
C ASN A 467 4.18 -7.16 -33.67
N GLY A 468 4.27 -8.07 -32.70
CA GLY A 468 3.24 -9.06 -32.39
C GLY A 468 3.15 -10.26 -33.35
N ALA A 469 3.97 -10.28 -34.41
CA ALA A 469 4.05 -11.42 -35.31
C ALA A 469 4.77 -12.61 -34.64
N GLN A 470 4.54 -13.81 -35.14
CA GLN A 470 5.26 -15.03 -34.73
C GLN A 470 6.14 -15.55 -35.87
N GLY A 471 7.13 -16.38 -35.55
CA GLY A 471 8.03 -16.96 -36.55
C GLY A 471 9.00 -15.95 -37.15
N ASP A 472 9.27 -16.07 -38.45
CA ASP A 472 10.32 -15.29 -39.13
C ASP A 472 9.97 -13.80 -39.30
N GLU A 473 8.69 -13.44 -39.20
CA GLU A 473 8.22 -12.05 -39.26
C GLU A 473 8.27 -11.34 -37.90
N ALA A 474 8.53 -12.08 -36.82
CA ALA A 474 8.61 -11.55 -35.46
C ALA A 474 9.86 -10.66 -35.29
N GLN A 475 9.65 -9.39 -34.97
CA GLN A 475 10.75 -8.44 -34.82
C GLN A 475 10.43 -7.35 -33.81
N VAL A 476 11.49 -6.85 -33.17
CA VAL A 476 11.44 -5.60 -32.40
C VAL A 476 11.75 -4.44 -33.35
N ARG A 477 10.82 -3.49 -33.44
CA ARG A 477 10.92 -2.29 -34.27
C ARG A 477 11.28 -1.08 -33.43
N VAL A 478 11.97 -0.14 -34.06
CA VAL A 478 12.24 1.20 -33.53
C VAL A 478 11.70 2.18 -34.55
N VAL A 479 10.81 3.08 -34.13
CA VAL A 479 10.22 4.12 -34.98
C VAL A 479 10.40 5.48 -34.33
N ARG A 480 10.53 6.54 -35.14
CA ARG A 480 10.50 7.91 -34.59
C ARG A 480 9.07 8.25 -34.19
N VAL A 481 8.92 9.02 -33.12
CA VAL A 481 7.61 9.54 -32.69
C VAL A 481 6.91 10.29 -33.82
N ALA A 482 7.67 11.08 -34.61
CA ALA A 482 7.13 11.77 -35.79
C ALA A 482 6.54 10.80 -36.82
N GLU A 483 7.24 9.69 -37.13
CA GLU A 483 6.74 8.66 -38.06
C GLU A 483 5.49 7.96 -37.52
N LEU A 484 5.37 7.83 -36.19
CA LEU A 484 4.21 7.24 -35.55
C LEU A 484 2.98 8.16 -35.64
N PHE A 485 3.16 9.48 -35.58
CA PHE A 485 2.09 10.46 -35.85
C PHE A 485 1.63 10.48 -37.31
N ASP A 486 2.53 10.13 -38.23
CA ASP A 486 2.26 10.01 -39.66
C ASP A 486 1.85 8.58 -40.08
N SER A 487 1.51 7.73 -39.09
CA SER A 487 1.09 6.35 -39.34
C SER A 487 -0.13 6.30 -40.27
N PRO A 488 -0.11 5.48 -41.34
CA PRO A 488 -1.26 5.32 -42.23
C PRO A 488 -2.44 4.60 -41.55
N ASP A 489 -2.17 3.83 -40.50
CA ASP A 489 -3.18 3.20 -39.66
C ASP A 489 -3.44 4.10 -38.43
N PRO A 490 -4.65 4.68 -38.30
CA PRO A 490 -4.97 5.62 -37.23
C PRO A 490 -4.98 4.99 -35.85
N VAL A 491 -5.05 3.66 -35.74
CA VAL A 491 -4.96 2.94 -34.46
C VAL A 491 -3.69 3.32 -33.71
N TRP A 492 -2.57 3.48 -34.43
CA TRP A 492 -1.24 3.67 -33.83
C TRP A 492 -0.85 5.12 -33.61
N ILE A 493 -1.72 6.08 -33.88
CA ILE A 493 -1.41 7.51 -33.71
C ILE A 493 -1.57 7.90 -32.22
N PRO A 494 -0.52 8.32 -31.50
CA PRO A 494 -0.55 8.61 -30.06
C PRO A 494 -1.14 10.00 -29.77
N ARG A 495 -2.43 10.19 -30.05
CA ARG A 495 -3.18 11.42 -29.78
C ARG A 495 -4.22 11.19 -28.69
N ALA A 496 -4.47 12.20 -27.85
CA ALA A 496 -5.47 12.12 -26.79
C ALA A 496 -6.89 11.87 -27.34
N GLU A 497 -7.16 12.29 -28.59
CA GLU A 497 -8.44 12.07 -29.26
C GLU A 497 -8.58 10.67 -29.89
N ASN A 498 -7.50 9.90 -29.99
CA ASN A 498 -7.53 8.57 -30.58
C ASN A 498 -8.11 7.56 -29.56
N PRO A 499 -9.30 6.98 -29.79
CA PRO A 499 -9.95 6.06 -28.84
C PRO A 499 -9.22 4.71 -28.69
N TYR A 500 -8.24 4.42 -29.54
CA TYR A 500 -7.39 3.25 -29.46
C TYR A 500 -6.13 3.49 -28.64
N PHE A 501 -5.69 4.73 -28.49
CA PHE A 501 -4.58 5.10 -27.62
C PHE A 501 -5.10 5.33 -26.21
N LEU A 502 -4.74 4.44 -25.29
CA LEU A 502 -5.18 4.54 -23.89
C LEU A 502 -4.32 5.51 -23.08
N GLY A 503 -3.20 5.98 -23.64
CA GLY A 503 -2.32 6.95 -23.03
C GLY A 503 -0.92 6.41 -22.71
N VAL A 504 -0.19 7.23 -21.98
CA VAL A 504 1.12 6.96 -21.41
C VAL A 504 0.96 6.31 -20.04
N TYR A 505 1.67 5.21 -19.79
CA TYR A 505 1.62 4.45 -18.55
C TYR A 505 3.00 4.36 -17.91
N GLN A 506 3.06 4.50 -16.59
CA GLN A 506 4.28 4.46 -15.79
C GLN A 506 4.30 3.21 -14.93
N TRP A 507 5.48 2.60 -14.74
CA TRP A 507 5.61 1.45 -13.86
C TRP A 507 5.35 1.82 -12.39
N ASN A 508 4.65 0.95 -11.66
CA ASN A 508 4.14 1.25 -10.32
C ASN A 508 5.23 1.46 -9.27
N ARG A 509 6.46 1.00 -9.53
CA ARG A 509 7.62 1.19 -8.64
C ARG A 509 8.35 2.51 -8.87
N LEU A 510 7.90 3.34 -9.80
CA LEU A 510 8.41 4.71 -9.93
C LEU A 510 7.51 5.65 -9.13
N HIS A 511 8.01 6.82 -8.75
CA HIS A 511 7.21 7.87 -8.12
C HIS A 511 6.22 8.47 -9.13
N PRO A 512 4.96 8.72 -8.74
CA PRO A 512 4.02 9.45 -9.58
C PRO A 512 4.51 10.90 -9.73
N GLU A 513 4.39 11.45 -10.94
CA GLU A 513 4.65 12.87 -11.15
C GLU A 513 3.53 13.68 -10.48
N ASP A 514 3.89 14.71 -9.69
CA ASP A 514 2.93 15.58 -9.02
C ASP A 514 2.05 16.30 -10.07
N PRO A 515 0.71 16.16 -10.02
CA PRO A 515 -0.19 16.85 -10.94
C PRO A 515 -0.04 18.38 -10.91
N SER A 516 0.53 18.94 -9.83
CA SER A 516 0.73 20.38 -9.63
C SER A 516 2.08 20.92 -10.14
N SER A 517 2.95 20.07 -10.69
CA SER A 517 4.26 20.47 -11.24
C SER A 517 4.18 21.09 -12.65
N ILE A 518 3.14 21.88 -12.92
CA ILE A 518 2.88 22.59 -14.18
C ILE A 518 2.62 24.07 -13.91
#